data_AF-A0A432SBF4-F1
#
_entry.id   AF-A0A432SBF4-F1
#
_cell.length_a   1.000
_cell.length_b   1.000
_cell.length_c   1.000
_cell.angle_alpha   90.00
_cell.angle_beta   90.00
_cell.angle_gamma   90.00
#
_symmetry.space_group_name_H-M   'P 1'
#
loop_
_entity.id
_entity.type
_entity.pdbx_description
1 polymer ?
#
loop_
_entity_poly.entity_id
_entity_poly.type
_entity_poly.pdbx_seq_one_letter_code
_entity_poly.pdbx_strand_id
1 'polypeptide(L)'
;MILWLCNITAILGLILSFKFDQKLFEIFFYFAWTGDLLTLLIWPNPVCPPLETYPLSWAGFYLKHTAPLALTILFISQGHRLNSNAAWIALKTMLAYAGFIAIYNLIFDQNLLDLRYPSIDIMKLFGPWPIYVLVNVLLALLWYYIIHAITKRLKIIKIS
;
A
#
# COMPACT_ATOMS: atom_id res chain seq x y z
N MET A 1 11.89 -11.20 2.15
CA MET A 1 11.39 -9.94 2.74
C MET A 1 11.13 -8.81 1.73
N ILE A 2 11.74 -8.79 0.53
CA ILE A 2 11.51 -7.75 -0.51
C ILE A 2 10.05 -7.72 -1.02
N LEU A 3 9.38 -8.87 -1.07
CA LEU A 3 7.99 -9.05 -1.54
C LEU A 3 6.92 -8.50 -0.57
N TRP A 4 7.27 -7.53 0.28
CA TRP A 4 6.27 -6.83 1.09
C TRP A 4 5.86 -5.57 0.35
N LEU A 5 4.56 -5.24 0.40
CA LEU A 5 4.03 -4.11 -0.36
C LEU A 5 4.75 -2.79 -0.04
N CYS A 6 5.06 -2.53 1.24
CA CYS A 6 5.81 -1.35 1.67
C CYS A 6 7.26 -1.33 1.15
N ASN A 7 7.90 -2.49 0.94
CA ASN A 7 9.23 -2.56 0.31
C ASN A 7 9.15 -2.25 -1.19
N ILE A 8 8.14 -2.77 -1.89
CA ILE A 8 7.90 -2.45 -3.29
C ILE A 8 7.61 -0.96 -3.45
N THR A 9 6.78 -0.39 -2.58
CA THR A 9 6.43 1.04 -2.58
C THR A 9 7.68 1.91 -2.38
N ALA A 10 8.57 1.54 -1.45
CA ALA A 10 9.84 2.23 -1.26
C ALA A 10 10.75 2.17 -2.50
N ILE A 11 10.84 1.00 -3.15
CA ILE A 11 11.61 0.83 -4.39
C ILE A 11 11.04 1.69 -5.52
N LEU A 12 9.71 1.73 -5.68
CA LEU A 12 9.06 2.61 -6.67
C LEU A 12 9.37 4.08 -6.38
N GLY A 13 9.31 4.51 -5.13
CA GLY A 13 9.69 5.87 -4.72
C GLY A 13 11.15 6.20 -5.06
N LEU A 14 12.08 5.26 -4.82
CA LEU A 14 13.48 5.42 -5.17
C LEU A 14 13.66 5.60 -6.69
N ILE A 15 13.04 4.73 -7.50
CA ILE A 15 13.08 4.83 -8.97
C ILE A 15 12.55 6.19 -9.44
N LEU A 16 11.40 6.61 -8.90
CA LEU A 16 10.78 7.90 -9.25
C LEU A 16 11.63 9.11 -8.88
N SER A 17 12.45 8.98 -7.83
CA SER A 17 13.37 10.04 -7.38
C SER A 17 14.52 10.26 -8.37
N PHE A 18 14.95 9.23 -9.10
CA PHE A 18 15.96 9.34 -10.15
C PHE A 18 15.37 9.70 -11.51
N LYS A 19 14.21 9.14 -11.84
CA LYS A 19 13.53 9.35 -13.12
C LYS A 19 12.03 9.29 -12.93
N PHE A 20 11.38 10.45 -13.06
CA PHE A 20 9.93 10.52 -13.01
C PHE A 20 9.29 9.77 -14.19
N ASP A 21 8.35 8.91 -13.89
CA ASP A 21 7.48 8.24 -14.86
C ASP A 21 6.04 8.33 -14.38
N GLN A 22 5.14 8.80 -15.24
CA GLN A 22 3.74 9.08 -14.87
C GLN A 22 2.99 7.82 -14.42
N LYS A 23 3.23 6.68 -15.08
CA LYS A 23 2.51 5.43 -14.78
C LYS A 23 3.02 4.82 -13.47
N LEU A 24 4.34 4.84 -13.25
CA LEU A 24 4.94 4.42 -11.99
C LEU A 24 4.50 5.33 -10.84
N PHE A 25 4.42 6.65 -11.07
CA PHE A 25 3.93 7.60 -10.08
C PHE A 25 2.49 7.28 -9.66
N GLU A 26 1.62 6.93 -10.58
CA GLU A 26 0.23 6.55 -10.27
C GLU A 26 0.15 5.29 -9.42
N ILE A 27 0.93 4.26 -9.77
CA ILE A 27 1.00 3.02 -8.99
C ILE A 27 1.55 3.32 -7.59
N PHE A 28 2.67 4.04 -7.52
CA PHE A 28 3.33 4.45 -6.29
C PHE A 28 2.39 5.27 -5.40
N PHE A 29 1.67 6.24 -5.96
CA PHE A 29 0.72 7.08 -5.24
C PHE A 29 -0.32 6.20 -4.55
N TYR A 30 -1.05 5.39 -5.30
CA TYR A 30 -2.10 4.59 -4.68
C TYR A 30 -1.54 3.52 -3.75
N PHE A 31 -0.36 2.95 -4.00
CA PHE A 31 0.27 1.99 -3.08
C PHE A 31 0.63 2.63 -1.75
N ALA A 32 1.25 3.82 -1.77
CA ALA A 32 1.58 4.55 -0.55
C ALA A 32 0.33 4.96 0.25
N TRP A 33 -0.66 5.57 -0.43
CA TRP A 33 -1.88 6.03 0.24
C TRP A 33 -2.81 4.89 0.69
N THR A 34 -2.71 3.71 0.08
CA THR A 34 -3.48 2.53 0.53
C THR A 34 -2.79 1.73 1.63
N GLY A 35 -1.51 1.41 1.46
CA GLY A 35 -0.76 0.56 2.38
C GLY A 35 -0.13 1.35 3.53
N ASP A 36 0.66 2.37 3.21
CA ASP A 36 1.47 3.07 4.21
C ASP A 36 0.61 3.92 5.13
N LEU A 37 -0.37 4.65 4.57
CA LEU A 37 -1.30 5.42 5.40
C LEU A 37 -2.13 4.52 6.32
N LEU A 38 -2.65 3.40 5.81
CA LEU A 38 -3.41 2.45 6.64
C LEU A 38 -2.54 1.88 7.76
N THR A 39 -1.28 1.53 7.45
CA THR A 39 -0.30 1.04 8.44
C THR A 39 -0.06 2.04 9.57
N LEU A 40 -0.01 3.34 9.24
CA LEU A 40 0.16 4.42 10.22
C LEU A 40 -1.09 4.70 11.06
N LEU A 41 -2.28 4.32 10.58
CA LEU A 41 -3.56 4.52 11.27
C LEU A 41 -3.92 3.38 12.23
N ILE A 42 -3.28 2.21 12.11
CA ILE A 42 -3.51 1.07 13.00
C ILE A 42 -2.68 1.26 14.28
N TRP A 43 -3.35 1.41 15.43
CA TRP A 43 -2.70 1.53 16.75
C TRP A 43 -3.38 0.65 17.81
N PRO A 44 -2.62 -0.13 18.61
CA PRO A 44 -1.19 -0.41 18.46
C PRO A 44 -0.92 -1.24 17.20
N ASN A 45 0.16 -0.91 16.46
CA ASN A 45 0.50 -1.64 15.25
C ASN A 45 1.30 -2.92 15.60
N PRO A 46 0.80 -4.13 15.27
CA PRO A 46 1.43 -5.39 15.67
C PRO A 46 2.78 -5.66 14.98
N VAL A 47 3.09 -4.96 13.89
CA VAL A 47 4.36 -5.10 13.15
C VAL A 47 5.33 -3.94 13.38
N CYS A 48 4.96 -2.96 14.23
CA CYS A 48 5.86 -1.88 14.63
C CYS A 48 6.82 -2.37 15.73
N PRO A 49 8.15 -2.25 15.56
CA PRO A 49 9.10 -2.61 16.61
C PRO A 49 8.91 -1.75 17.87
N PRO A 50 9.03 -2.30 19.10
CA PRO A 50 8.91 -1.51 20.33
C PRO A 50 10.03 -0.47 20.45
N LEU A 51 9.67 0.78 20.80
CA LEU A 51 10.61 1.91 20.90
C LEU A 51 11.65 1.68 22.00
N GLU A 52 11.24 1.10 23.13
CA GLU A 52 12.10 0.89 24.30
C GLU A 52 13.23 -0.11 24.01
N THR A 53 12.97 -1.09 23.13
CA THR A 53 13.93 -2.18 22.84
C THR A 53 14.68 -1.96 21.52
N TYR A 54 14.03 -1.39 20.50
CA TYR A 54 14.59 -1.26 19.15
C TYR A 54 14.34 0.14 18.54
N PRO A 55 14.95 1.21 19.09
CA PRO A 55 14.64 2.58 18.71
C PRO A 55 14.95 2.90 17.24
N LEU A 56 16.04 2.35 16.68
CA LEU A 56 16.38 2.55 15.27
C LEU A 56 15.39 1.84 14.33
N SER A 57 14.96 0.62 14.68
CA SER A 57 13.96 -0.12 13.90
C SER A 57 12.58 0.53 13.98
N TRP A 58 12.21 1.06 15.15
CA TRP A 58 11.01 1.87 15.33
C TRP A 58 11.05 3.12 14.43
N ALA A 59 12.15 3.87 14.45
CA ALA A 59 12.31 5.05 13.60
C ALA A 59 12.27 4.69 12.11
N GLY A 60 12.96 3.62 11.72
CA GLY A 60 12.94 3.08 10.35
C GLY A 60 11.56 2.64 9.90
N PHE A 61 10.74 2.07 10.81
CA PHE A 61 9.36 1.72 10.52
C PHE A 61 8.55 2.97 10.15
N TYR A 62 8.58 4.03 10.96
CA TYR A 62 7.85 5.26 10.64
C TYR A 62 8.39 5.95 9.40
N LEU A 63 9.70 6.03 9.23
CA LEU A 63 10.30 6.64 8.05
C LEU A 63 9.87 5.91 6.77
N LYS A 64 9.86 4.58 6.80
CA LYS A 64 9.48 3.75 5.66
C LYS A 64 8.03 3.96 5.21
N HIS A 65 7.11 4.31 6.11
CA HIS A 65 5.70 4.53 5.78
C HIS A 65 5.35 6.03 5.62
N THR A 66 6.11 6.95 6.20
CA THR A 66 5.88 8.40 6.02
C THR A 66 6.61 8.97 4.80
N ALA A 67 7.81 8.48 4.46
CA ALA A 67 8.58 8.99 3.33
C ALA A 67 7.89 8.80 1.97
N PRO A 68 7.27 7.64 1.66
CA PRO A 68 6.52 7.48 0.42
C PRO A 68 5.37 8.48 0.29
N LEU A 69 4.61 8.68 1.37
CA LEU A 69 3.51 9.66 1.41
C LEU A 69 4.04 11.08 1.15
N ALA A 70 5.09 11.49 1.86
CA ALA A 70 5.72 12.80 1.67
C ALA A 70 6.22 12.99 0.23
N LEU A 71 6.83 11.96 -0.37
CA LEU A 71 7.30 11.99 -1.75
C LEU A 71 6.15 12.14 -2.76
N THR A 72 5.00 11.51 -2.51
CA THR A 72 3.83 11.75 -3.37
C THR A 72 3.37 13.20 -3.32
N ILE A 73 3.37 13.82 -2.13
CA ILE A 73 3.00 15.22 -1.95
C ILE A 73 3.98 16.14 -2.66
N LEU A 74 5.29 15.83 -2.60
CA LEU A 74 6.33 16.58 -3.32
C LEU A 74 6.10 16.55 -4.84
N PHE A 75 5.81 15.39 -5.43
CA PHE A 75 5.52 15.33 -6.87
C PHE A 75 4.24 16.12 -7.22
N ILE A 76 3.21 16.06 -6.37
CA ILE A 76 1.99 16.88 -6.57
C ILE A 76 2.30 18.37 -6.46
N SER A 77 3.15 18.81 -5.54
CA SER A 77 3.52 20.23 -5.40
C SER A 77 4.36 20.75 -6.56
N GLN A 78 5.14 19.87 -7.20
CA GLN A 78 5.89 20.14 -8.44
C GLN A 78 5.00 20.20 -9.70
N GLY A 79 3.68 20.06 -9.56
CA GLY A 79 2.73 20.16 -10.66
C GLY A 79 2.39 18.83 -11.33
N HIS A 80 2.95 17.71 -10.88
CA HIS A 80 2.49 16.41 -11.33
C HIS A 80 1.05 16.17 -10.86
N ARG A 81 0.27 15.49 -11.70
CA ARG A 81 -1.16 15.22 -11.47
C ARG A 81 -1.46 13.78 -11.89
N LEU A 82 -2.43 13.15 -11.25
CA LEU A 82 -2.84 11.79 -11.57
C LEU A 82 -3.70 11.80 -12.85
N ASN A 83 -3.54 10.83 -13.74
CA ASN A 83 -4.48 10.67 -14.85
C ASN A 83 -5.85 10.20 -14.33
N SER A 84 -6.91 10.40 -15.11
CA SER A 84 -8.28 10.01 -14.74
C SER A 84 -8.45 8.50 -14.48
N ASN A 85 -7.63 7.68 -15.13
CA ASN A 85 -7.60 6.23 -14.99
C ASN A 85 -6.54 5.71 -13.98
N ALA A 86 -5.85 6.60 -13.25
CA ALA A 86 -4.77 6.23 -12.33
C ALA A 86 -5.20 5.18 -11.28
N ALA A 87 -6.37 5.38 -10.67
CA ALA A 87 -6.93 4.43 -9.69
C ALA A 87 -7.08 3.04 -10.29
N TRP A 88 -7.53 2.95 -11.54
CA TRP A 88 -7.77 1.69 -12.22
C TRP A 88 -6.47 0.98 -12.59
N ILE A 89 -5.47 1.72 -13.07
CA ILE A 89 -4.14 1.19 -13.36
C ILE A 89 -3.51 0.62 -12.09
N ALA A 90 -3.55 1.39 -11.01
CA ALA A 90 -2.94 0.99 -9.76
C ALA A 90 -3.70 -0.17 -9.10
N LEU A 91 -5.04 -0.20 -9.17
CA LEU A 91 -5.85 -1.32 -8.66
C LEU A 91 -5.56 -2.62 -9.43
N LYS A 92 -5.51 -2.57 -10.76
CA LYS A 92 -5.12 -3.73 -11.58
C LYS A 92 -3.72 -4.25 -11.19
N THR A 93 -2.80 -3.33 -10.96
CA THR A 93 -1.43 -3.66 -10.54
C THR A 93 -1.42 -4.32 -9.16
N MET A 94 -2.22 -3.81 -8.21
CA MET A 94 -2.37 -4.40 -6.87
C MET A 94 -2.96 -5.81 -6.94
N LEU A 95 -4.03 -6.02 -7.73
CA LEU A 95 -4.67 -7.32 -7.88
C LEU A 95 -3.73 -8.32 -8.56
N ALA A 96 -3.00 -7.91 -9.60
CA ALA A 96 -2.00 -8.75 -10.24
C ALA A 96 -0.87 -9.13 -9.27
N TYR A 97 -0.40 -8.18 -8.47
CA TYR A 97 0.59 -8.41 -7.43
C TYR A 97 0.06 -9.36 -6.34
N ALA A 98 -1.16 -9.16 -5.83
CA ALA A 98 -1.77 -10.04 -4.84
C ALA A 98 -1.96 -11.47 -5.38
N GLY A 99 -2.38 -11.61 -6.65
CA GLY A 99 -2.46 -12.90 -7.31
C GLY A 99 -1.11 -13.61 -7.45
N PHE A 100 -0.06 -12.87 -7.82
CA PHE A 100 1.31 -13.38 -7.83
C PHE A 100 1.76 -13.85 -6.43
N ILE A 101 1.48 -13.06 -5.40
CA ILE A 101 1.82 -13.42 -4.02
C ILE A 101 1.00 -14.63 -3.53
N ALA A 102 -0.26 -14.76 -3.92
CA ALA A 102 -1.07 -15.95 -3.61
C ALA A 102 -0.44 -17.23 -4.18
N ILE A 103 0.00 -17.20 -5.44
CA ILE A 103 0.71 -18.32 -6.08
C ILE A 103 2.03 -18.60 -5.36
N TYR A 104 2.82 -17.55 -5.07
CA TYR A 104 4.08 -17.68 -4.35
C TYR A 104 3.88 -18.33 -2.96
N ASN A 105 2.87 -17.91 -2.22
CA ASN A 105 2.52 -18.44 -0.91
C ASN A 105 2.17 -19.94 -0.95
N LEU A 106 1.53 -20.41 -2.03
CA LEU A 106 1.21 -21.82 -2.22
C LEU A 106 2.46 -22.65 -2.55
N ILE A 107 3.36 -22.13 -3.40
CA ILE A 107 4.58 -22.85 -3.83
C ILE A 107 5.61 -22.96 -2.71
N PHE A 108 5.81 -21.89 -1.95
CA PHE A 108 6.92 -21.77 -0.97
C PHE A 108 6.48 -21.91 0.49
N ASP A 109 5.25 -22.36 0.71
CA ASP A 109 4.62 -22.48 2.02
C ASP A 109 4.72 -21.20 2.89
N GLN A 110 4.44 -20.04 2.28
CA GLN A 110 4.52 -18.73 2.92
C GLN A 110 3.12 -18.13 3.15
N ASN A 111 3.03 -17.10 4.00
CA ASN A 111 1.78 -16.36 4.26
C ASN A 111 1.97 -14.85 4.11
N LEU A 112 2.55 -14.42 2.99
CA LEU A 112 2.67 -13.00 2.68
C LEU A 112 1.29 -12.37 2.44
N LEU A 113 1.09 -11.15 2.93
CA LEU A 113 -0.19 -10.43 2.89
C LEU A 113 -1.36 -11.20 3.55
N ASP A 114 -1.05 -12.16 4.42
CA ASP A 114 -2.03 -12.98 5.13
C ASP A 114 -3.06 -13.68 4.22
N LEU A 115 -2.65 -14.11 3.03
CA LEU A 115 -3.56 -14.72 2.03
C LEU A 115 -3.92 -16.20 2.30
N ARG A 116 -3.21 -16.87 3.20
CA ARG A 116 -3.46 -18.29 3.56
C ARG A 116 -4.08 -18.47 4.94
N TYR A 117 -3.61 -17.72 5.93
CA TYR A 117 -4.21 -17.67 7.26
C TYR A 117 -4.09 -16.26 7.88
N PRO A 118 -5.04 -15.85 8.74
CA PRO A 118 -5.01 -14.53 9.36
C PRO A 118 -3.96 -14.46 10.47
N SER A 119 -2.97 -13.57 10.34
CA SER A 119 -1.94 -13.37 11.37
C SER A 119 -2.35 -12.38 12.46
N ILE A 120 -3.30 -11.47 12.17
CA ILE A 120 -3.77 -10.42 13.09
C ILE A 120 -5.15 -10.81 13.64
N ASP A 121 -5.38 -10.56 14.94
CA ASP A 121 -6.61 -10.96 15.64
C ASP A 121 -7.90 -10.40 15.03
N ILE A 122 -7.88 -9.14 14.55
CA ILE A 122 -9.05 -8.55 13.89
C ILE A 122 -9.47 -9.33 12.64
N MET A 123 -8.50 -9.88 11.89
CA MET A 123 -8.80 -10.67 10.68
C MET A 123 -9.41 -12.02 11.01
N LYS A 124 -9.10 -12.59 12.19
CA LYS A 124 -9.71 -13.84 12.67
C LYS A 124 -11.22 -13.67 12.88
N LEU A 125 -11.69 -12.45 13.16
CA LEU A 125 -13.11 -12.13 13.34
C LEU A 125 -13.89 -12.09 12.02
N PHE A 126 -13.22 -11.98 10.87
CA PHE A 126 -13.88 -11.92 9.56
C PHE A 126 -14.33 -13.30 9.04
N GLY A 127 -13.94 -14.39 9.72
CA GLY A 127 -14.34 -15.76 9.38
C GLY A 127 -13.19 -16.65 8.88
N PRO A 128 -13.48 -17.92 8.53
CA PRO A 128 -12.47 -18.86 8.05
C PRO A 128 -11.95 -18.50 6.65
N TRP A 129 -10.83 -19.09 6.25
CA TRP A 129 -10.37 -19.03 4.86
C TRP A 129 -11.39 -19.71 3.92
N PRO A 130 -11.74 -19.14 2.74
CA PRO A 130 -11.22 -17.90 2.12
C PRO A 130 -12.04 -16.63 2.45
N ILE A 131 -13.03 -16.70 3.35
CA ILE A 131 -13.96 -15.61 3.64
C ILE A 131 -13.25 -14.35 4.13
N TYR A 132 -12.34 -14.47 5.11
CA TYR A 132 -11.61 -13.30 5.61
C TYR A 132 -10.75 -12.63 4.52
N VAL A 133 -10.21 -13.40 3.56
CA VAL A 133 -9.45 -12.85 2.43
C VAL A 133 -10.36 -12.01 1.55
N LEU A 134 -11.58 -12.50 1.25
CA LEU A 134 -12.58 -11.74 0.51
C LEU A 134 -12.97 -10.45 1.23
N VAL A 135 -13.17 -10.50 2.54
CA VAL A 135 -13.45 -9.29 3.35
C VAL A 135 -12.32 -8.28 3.23
N ASN A 136 -11.06 -8.71 3.35
CA ASN A 136 -9.91 -7.82 3.18
C ASN A 136 -9.80 -7.21 1.77
N VAL A 137 -10.10 -7.99 0.73
CA VAL A 137 -10.17 -7.48 -0.65
C VAL A 137 -11.25 -6.41 -0.79
N LEU A 138 -12.44 -6.64 -0.22
CA LEU A 138 -13.53 -5.64 -0.23
C LEU A 138 -13.15 -4.36 0.52
N LEU A 139 -12.50 -4.48 1.68
CA LEU A 139 -11.99 -3.33 2.43
C LEU A 139 -10.93 -2.56 1.63
N ALA A 140 -10.02 -3.26 0.96
CA ALA A 140 -9.02 -2.63 0.10
C ALA A 140 -9.66 -1.89 -1.10
N LEU A 141 -10.69 -2.47 -1.73
CA LEU A 141 -11.45 -1.82 -2.80
C LEU A 141 -12.17 -0.56 -2.31
N LEU A 142 -12.80 -0.64 -1.14
CA LEU A 142 -13.45 0.51 -0.49
C LEU A 142 -12.43 1.63 -0.21
N TRP A 143 -11.26 1.27 0.31
CA TRP A 143 -10.20 2.23 0.61
C TRP A 143 -9.66 2.90 -0.66
N TYR A 144 -9.46 2.13 -1.74
CA TYR A 144 -9.10 2.66 -3.06
C TYR A 144 -10.12 3.69 -3.56
N TYR A 145 -11.41 3.37 -3.42
CA TYR A 145 -12.49 4.26 -3.82
C TYR A 145 -12.48 5.56 -3.01
N ILE A 146 -12.27 5.49 -1.69
CA ILE A 146 -12.18 6.67 -0.82
C ILE A 146 -11.02 7.57 -1.25
N ILE A 147 -9.83 7.02 -1.48
CA ILE A 147 -8.66 7.78 -1.96
C ILE A 147 -8.94 8.42 -3.32
N HIS A 148 -9.56 7.67 -4.24
CA HIS A 148 -9.95 8.21 -5.54
C HIS A 148 -10.94 9.37 -5.42
N ALA A 149 -11.96 9.23 -4.57
CA ALA A 149 -12.93 10.29 -4.31
C ALA A 149 -12.28 11.55 -3.71
N ILE A 150 -11.36 11.37 -2.76
CA ILE A 150 -10.61 12.48 -2.14
C ILE A 150 -9.72 13.18 -3.17
N THR A 151 -8.93 12.42 -3.93
CA THR A 151 -8.02 12.99 -4.96
C THR A 151 -8.78 13.74 -6.06
N LYS A 152 -9.98 13.28 -6.42
CA LYS A 152 -10.88 14.00 -7.32
C LYS A 152 -11.35 15.32 -6.71
N ARG A 153 -11.79 15.32 -5.44
CA ARG A 153 -12.21 16.53 -4.72
C ARG A 153 -11.08 17.56 -4.57
N LEU A 154 -9.86 17.09 -4.35
CA LEU A 154 -8.67 17.93 -4.22
C LEU A 154 -8.11 18.43 -5.57
N LYS A 155 -8.75 18.08 -6.71
CA LYS A 155 -8.31 18.46 -8.07
C LYS A 155 -6.86 18.01 -8.37
N ILE A 156 -6.45 16.89 -7.79
CA ILE A 156 -5.15 16.24 -8.03
C ILE A 156 -5.20 15.38 -9.29
N ILE A 157 -6.40 14.96 -9.70
CA ILE A 157 -6.66 14.26 -10.95
C ILE A 157 -6.76 15.28 -12.10
N LYS A 158 -6.09 15.01 -13.22
CA LYS A 158 -6.18 15.81 -14.45
C LYS A 158 -7.65 15.84 -14.90
N ILE A 159 -8.16 17.05 -15.09
CA ILE A 159 -9.46 17.27 -15.72
C ILE A 159 -9.22 17.11 -17.22
N SER A 160 -9.85 16.10 -17.82
CA SER A 160 -9.90 15.92 -19.28
C SER A 160 -10.85 16.92 -19.90
#